data_AF-A0A4Q9NRE2-F1
#
_entry.id   AF-A0A4Q9NRE2-F1
#
_cell.length_a   1.000
_cell.length_b   1.000
_cell.length_c   1.000
_cell.angle_alpha   90.00
_cell.angle_beta   90.00
_cell.angle_gamma   90.00
#
_symmetry.space_group_name_H-M   'P 1'
#
loop_
_entity.id
_entity.type
_entity.pdbx_description
1 polymer ?
#
loop_
_entity_poly.entity_id
_entity_poly.type
_entity_poly.pdbx_seq_one_letter_code
_entity_poly.pdbx_strand_id
1 'polypeptide(L)'
;MKLTLARFLAICAVAGFAHGQTLDFFTVKSCSGAASEEFRDVGCNVCVDPPGDWEAVSITDIGSNQRWESHNENGCTAASLVGQGFGPACDIAGHTAIRSFFVAC
;
A
#
# COMPACT_ATOMS: atom_id res chain seq x y z
N MET A 1 25.04 -37.02 38.69
CA MET A 1 24.59 -36.64 37.34
C MET A 1 23.56 -35.54 37.48
N LYS A 2 23.85 -34.32 37.00
CA LYS A 2 22.95 -33.17 37.03
C LYS A 2 22.17 -33.13 35.71
N LEU A 3 20.86 -33.37 35.74
CA LEU A 3 19.99 -33.17 34.58
C LEU A 3 19.57 -31.70 34.52
N THR A 4 19.97 -31.03 33.45
CA THR A 4 19.72 -29.63 33.17
C THR A 4 18.27 -29.43 32.72
N LEU A 5 17.57 -28.53 33.40
CA LEU A 5 16.17 -28.17 33.21
C LEU A 5 16.00 -27.36 31.90
N ALA A 6 15.39 -27.95 30.88
CA ALA A 6 15.09 -27.25 29.63
C ALA A 6 13.89 -26.31 29.81
N ARG A 7 14.11 -24.99 29.72
CA ARG A 7 13.05 -23.98 29.72
C ARG A 7 12.48 -23.83 28.31
N PHE A 8 11.24 -24.27 28.11
CA PHE A 8 10.43 -23.92 26.94
C PHE A 8 9.89 -22.48 27.13
N LEU A 9 10.44 -21.51 26.38
CA LEU A 9 9.79 -20.22 26.20
C LEU A 9 8.72 -20.37 25.12
N ALA A 10 7.45 -20.31 25.52
CA ALA A 10 6.34 -20.15 24.59
C ALA A 10 6.32 -18.70 24.10
N ILE A 11 6.75 -18.48 22.85
CA ILE A 11 6.59 -17.19 22.16
C ILE A 11 5.14 -17.12 21.69
N CYS A 12 4.30 -16.34 22.40
CA CYS A 12 3.01 -15.93 21.87
C CYS A 12 3.26 -14.92 20.74
N ALA A 13 3.34 -15.40 19.51
CA ALA A 13 3.25 -14.55 18.34
C ALA A 13 1.82 -14.00 18.26
N VAL A 14 1.64 -12.74 18.64
CA VAL A 14 0.40 -12.02 18.35
C VAL A 14 0.45 -11.74 16.85
N ALA A 15 -0.17 -12.63 16.05
CA ALA A 15 -0.44 -12.35 14.65
C ALA A 15 -1.44 -11.19 14.61
N GLY A 16 -0.92 -9.96 14.54
CA GLY A 16 -1.75 -8.82 14.15
C GLY A 16 -2.33 -9.14 12.79
N PHE A 17 -3.66 -9.15 12.67
CA PHE A 17 -4.31 -9.25 11.38
C PHE A 17 -3.86 -8.04 10.57
N ALA A 18 -2.95 -8.26 9.62
CA ALA A 18 -2.67 -7.27 8.60
C ALA A 18 -3.95 -7.19 7.77
N HIS A 19 -4.81 -6.22 8.08
CA HIS A 19 -5.87 -5.82 7.16
C HIS A 19 -5.16 -5.28 5.93
N GLY A 20 -5.11 -6.13 4.90
CA GLY A 20 -4.53 -5.77 3.64
C GLY A 20 -5.48 -4.85 2.88
N GLN A 21 -4.90 -3.86 2.24
CA GLN A 21 -5.58 -2.80 1.50
C GLN A 21 -5.74 -3.27 0.05
N THR A 22 -6.74 -2.74 -0.65
CA THR A 22 -6.88 -2.99 -2.09
C THR A 22 -6.47 -1.73 -2.87
N LEU A 23 -5.54 -1.89 -3.81
CA LEU A 23 -5.13 -0.85 -4.75
C LEU A 23 -5.56 -1.21 -6.17
N ASP A 24 -6.34 -0.34 -6.80
CA ASP A 24 -6.72 -0.46 -8.21
C ASP A 24 -6.06 0.64 -9.02
N PHE A 25 -5.27 0.26 -10.03
CA PHE A 25 -4.60 1.20 -10.92
C PHE A 25 -5.38 1.35 -12.23
N PHE A 26 -5.46 2.60 -12.71
CA PHE A 26 -6.22 2.96 -13.90
C PHE A 26 -5.33 3.70 -14.90
N THR A 27 -5.51 3.38 -16.18
CA THR A 27 -4.87 4.08 -17.32
C THR A 27 -5.63 5.33 -17.77
N VAL A 28 -6.73 5.67 -17.09
CA VAL A 28 -7.55 6.86 -17.34
C VAL A 28 -7.66 7.69 -16.07
N LYS A 29 -7.92 9.00 -16.23
CA LYS A 29 -8.09 9.96 -15.12
C LYS A 29 -9.43 9.79 -14.39
N SER A 30 -9.70 8.58 -13.91
CA SER A 30 -10.90 8.21 -13.16
C SER A 30 -10.71 6.84 -12.52
N CYS A 31 -11.22 6.66 -11.29
CA CYS A 31 -11.39 5.34 -10.69
C CYS A 31 -12.75 4.71 -10.99
N SER A 32 -13.46 5.22 -12.00
CA SER A 32 -14.72 4.63 -12.47
C SER A 32 -14.43 3.55 -13.50
N GLY A 33 -15.05 2.38 -13.34
CA GLY A 33 -14.96 1.27 -14.30
C GLY A 33 -14.04 0.15 -13.81
N ALA A 34 -13.56 -0.66 -14.75
CA ALA A 34 -12.67 -1.77 -14.44
C ALA A 34 -11.24 -1.28 -14.20
N ALA A 35 -10.61 -1.75 -13.13
CA ALA A 35 -9.20 -1.56 -12.89
C ALA A 35 -8.38 -2.16 -14.04
N SER A 36 -7.30 -1.47 -14.41
CA SER A 36 -6.32 -2.02 -15.37
C SER A 36 -5.37 -3.00 -14.68
N GLU A 37 -5.04 -2.74 -13.41
CA GLU A 37 -4.28 -3.64 -12.55
C GLU A 37 -4.81 -3.54 -11.12
N GLU A 38 -4.89 -4.67 -10.41
CA GLU A 38 -5.47 -4.76 -9.07
C GLU A 38 -4.47 -5.49 -8.15
N PHE A 39 -4.22 -4.89 -6.99
CA PHE A 39 -3.42 -5.46 -5.92
C PHE A 39 -4.27 -5.61 -4.68
N ARG A 40 -4.47 -6.85 -4.24
CA ARG A 40 -5.16 -7.17 -3.00
C ARG A 40 -4.18 -7.48 -1.89
N ASP A 41 -4.66 -7.38 -0.66
CA ASP A 41 -3.92 -7.69 0.54
C ASP A 41 -2.61 -6.90 0.69
N VAL A 42 -2.58 -5.66 0.18
CA VAL A 42 -1.39 -4.80 0.25
C VAL A 42 -1.10 -4.48 1.72
N GLY A 43 0.10 -4.79 2.17
CA GLY A 43 0.51 -4.58 3.55
C GLY A 43 0.78 -3.11 3.89
N CYS A 44 0.92 -2.85 5.17
CA CYS A 44 1.43 -1.58 5.68
C CYS A 44 2.92 -1.38 5.39
N ASN A 45 3.31 -0.13 5.17
CA ASN A 45 4.67 0.29 4.83
C ASN A 45 5.23 -0.41 3.58
N VAL A 46 4.34 -0.68 2.62
CA VAL A 46 4.65 -1.29 1.34
C VAL A 46 4.55 -0.24 0.24
N CYS A 47 5.57 -0.21 -0.62
CA CYS A 47 5.53 0.49 -1.89
C CYS A 47 5.11 -0.49 -2.99
N VAL A 48 4.11 -0.10 -3.78
CA VAL A 48 3.60 -0.87 -4.91
C VAL A 48 4.01 -0.16 -6.20
N ASP A 49 4.84 -0.83 -7.00
CA ASP A 49 5.53 -0.29 -8.18
C ASP A 49 5.15 -1.04 -9.49
N PRO A 50 3.87 -1.06 -9.91
CA PRO A 50 3.47 -1.74 -11.13
C PRO A 50 4.15 -1.13 -12.37
N PRO A 51 4.53 -1.95 -13.36
CA PRO A 51 5.15 -1.45 -14.57
C PRO A 51 4.14 -0.65 -15.41
N GLY A 52 4.30 0.67 -15.49
CA GLY A 52 3.47 1.51 -16.34
C GLY A 52 3.35 2.94 -15.82
N ASP A 53 2.61 3.74 -16.58
CA ASP A 53 2.19 5.09 -16.19
C ASP A 53 0.70 5.05 -15.89
N TRP A 54 0.32 5.48 -14.69
CA TRP A 54 -1.05 5.39 -14.20
C TRP A 54 -1.67 6.77 -14.00
N GLU A 55 -2.92 6.89 -14.39
CA GLU A 55 -3.66 8.15 -14.40
C GLU A 55 -4.62 8.29 -13.22
N ALA A 56 -4.90 7.19 -12.51
CA ALA A 56 -5.55 7.20 -11.20
C ALA A 56 -5.22 5.93 -10.41
N VAL A 57 -5.31 6.01 -9.08
CA VAL A 57 -5.24 4.87 -8.16
C VAL A 57 -6.41 4.97 -7.18
N SER A 58 -7.20 3.91 -7.09
CA SER A 58 -8.20 3.77 -6.02
C SER A 58 -7.57 2.98 -4.89
N ILE A 59 -7.71 3.49 -3.66
CA ILE A 59 -7.38 2.75 -2.46
C ILE A 59 -8.64 2.50 -1.65
N THR A 60 -8.88 1.22 -1.35
CA THR A 60 -10.02 0.75 -0.54
C THR A 60 -9.54 -0.20 0.55
N ASP A 61 -10.43 -0.49 1.49
CA ASP A 61 -10.13 -1.30 2.70
C ASP A 61 -9.06 -0.71 3.64
N ILE A 62 -8.61 0.51 3.36
CA ILE A 62 -7.72 1.31 4.21
C ILE A 62 -8.49 1.95 5.37
N GLY A 63 -7.89 1.92 6.55
CA GLY A 63 -8.39 2.61 7.73
C GLY A 63 -8.36 4.13 7.57
N SER A 64 -9.35 4.83 8.13
CA SER A 64 -9.48 6.29 7.99
C SER A 64 -8.28 7.11 8.48
N ASN A 65 -7.44 6.53 9.35
CA ASN A 65 -6.27 7.18 9.94
C ASN A 65 -4.94 6.70 9.30
N GLN A 66 -5.00 5.76 8.36
CA GLN A 66 -3.84 5.30 7.62
C GLN A 66 -3.61 6.26 6.45
N ARG A 67 -2.34 6.59 6.21
CA ARG A 67 -1.93 7.51 5.15
C ARG A 67 -1.59 6.71 3.90
N TRP A 68 -1.84 7.29 2.75
CA TRP A 68 -1.28 6.81 1.49
C TRP A 68 -0.54 7.94 0.79
N GLU A 69 0.37 7.57 -0.09
CA GLU A 69 1.20 8.46 -0.89
C GLU A 69 1.26 7.95 -2.33
N SER A 70 1.18 8.86 -3.29
CA SER A 70 1.39 8.58 -4.70
C SER A 70 2.65 9.26 -5.20
N HIS A 71 3.37 8.58 -6.07
CA HIS A 71 4.68 9.00 -6.53
C HIS A 71 4.78 8.94 -8.05
N ASN A 72 5.55 9.85 -8.64
CA ASN A 72 5.79 9.93 -10.08
C ASN A 72 7.08 9.24 -10.54
N GLU A 73 7.74 8.49 -9.66
CA GLU A 73 8.86 7.60 -9.95
C GLU A 73 8.65 6.28 -9.21
N ASN A 74 9.37 5.23 -9.60
CA ASN A 74 9.33 3.95 -8.90
C ASN A 74 10.06 4.03 -7.54
N GLY A 75 9.67 3.18 -6.60
CA GLY A 75 10.34 2.98 -5.32
C GLY A 75 9.89 3.91 -4.20
N CYS A 76 8.81 4.67 -4.40
CA CYS A 76 8.17 5.54 -3.40
C CYS A 76 9.16 6.43 -2.64
N THR A 77 10.11 7.05 -3.35
CA THR A 77 11.10 7.92 -2.70
C THR A 77 10.45 9.24 -2.31
N ALA A 78 10.94 9.87 -1.23
CA ALA A 78 10.41 11.16 -0.78
C ALA A 78 10.50 12.27 -1.86
N ALA A 79 11.47 12.20 -2.76
CA ALA A 79 11.64 13.17 -3.86
C ALA A 79 10.57 13.02 -4.96
N SER A 80 9.97 11.83 -5.06
CA SER A 80 8.98 11.49 -6.09
C SER A 80 7.53 11.69 -5.65
N LEU A 81 7.29 12.15 -4.42
CA LEU A 81 5.94 12.34 -3.87
C LEU A 81 5.17 13.40 -4.66
N VAL A 82 4.00 13.03 -5.18
CA VAL A 82 3.11 13.92 -5.95
C VAL A 82 1.70 14.03 -5.39
N GLY A 83 1.28 13.10 -4.53
CA GLY A 83 -0.01 13.12 -3.86
C GLY A 83 0.04 12.37 -2.53
N GLN A 84 -0.85 12.73 -1.61
CA GLN A 84 -1.02 12.02 -0.35
C GLN A 84 -2.41 12.26 0.22
N GLY A 85 -2.87 11.33 1.04
CA GLY A 85 -4.15 11.43 1.72
C GLY A 85 -4.30 10.42 2.84
N PHE A 86 -5.49 10.35 3.40
CA PHE A 86 -5.83 9.41 4.47
C PHE A 86 -7.13 8.68 4.15
N GLY A 87 -7.20 7.42 4.55
CA GLY A 87 -8.39 6.59 4.33
C GLY A 87 -8.68 6.34 2.85
N PRO A 88 -9.87 5.77 2.55
CA PRO A 88 -10.23 5.36 1.20
C PRO A 88 -10.35 6.57 0.27
N ALA A 89 -9.77 6.47 -0.92
CA ALA A 89 -9.72 7.57 -1.87
C ALA A 89 -9.56 7.09 -3.31
N CYS A 90 -9.90 7.96 -4.25
CA CYS A 90 -9.46 7.88 -5.62
C CYS A 90 -8.46 9.01 -5.85
N ASP A 91 -7.18 8.68 -5.96
CA ASP A 91 -6.14 9.64 -6.32
C ASP A 91 -6.03 9.74 -7.84
N ILE A 92 -6.17 10.93 -8.39
CA ILE A 92 -6.13 11.16 -9.84
C ILE A 92 -4.85 11.91 -10.17
N ALA A 93 -4.09 11.36 -11.12
CA ALA A 93 -2.82 11.94 -11.55
C ALA A 93 -2.99 13.39 -12.03
N GLY A 94 -2.12 14.26 -11.54
CA GLY A 94 -2.06 15.67 -11.91
C GLY A 94 -1.37 15.87 -13.26
N HIS A 95 -0.26 16.60 -13.26
CA HIS A 95 0.54 16.87 -14.47
C HIS A 95 1.48 15.72 -14.84
N THR A 96 1.80 14.84 -13.90
CA THR A 96 2.65 13.67 -14.08
C THR A 96 1.88 12.40 -13.73
N ALA A 97 2.17 11.32 -14.43
CA ALA A 97 1.60 10.01 -14.11
C ALA A 97 2.07 9.51 -12.73
N ILE A 98 1.24 8.66 -12.13
CA ILE A 98 1.58 7.88 -10.95
C ILE A 98 2.36 6.66 -11.42
N ARG A 99 3.49 6.41 -10.78
CA ARG A 99 4.43 5.30 -11.04
C ARG A 99 4.49 4.33 -9.88
N SER A 100 4.25 4.82 -8.67
CA SER A 100 4.17 3.99 -7.48
C SER A 100 3.23 4.54 -6.43
N PHE A 101 2.80 3.67 -5.54
CA PHE A 101 1.86 3.98 -4.48
C PHE A 101 2.30 3.35 -3.16
N PHE A 102 2.40 4.15 -2.10
CA PHE A 102 2.82 3.71 -0.79
C PHE A 102 1.66 3.77 0.20
N VAL A 103 1.52 2.72 1.01
CA VAL A 103 0.54 2.70 2.10
C VAL A 103 1.26 2.75 3.44
N ALA A 104 1.05 3.82 4.20
CA ALA A 104 1.66 4.05 5.50
C ALA A 104 0.72 3.64 6.64
N CYS A 105 1.30 2.92 7.60
CA CYS A 105 0.73 2.59 8.91
C CYS A 105 1.86 2.70 9.94
#